data_AF-A0A349FCM4-F1
#
_entry.id   AF-A0A349FCM4-F1
#
_cell.length_a   1.000
_cell.length_b   1.000
_cell.length_c   1.000
_cell.angle_alpha   90.00
_cell.angle_beta   90.00
_cell.angle_gamma   90.00
#
_symmetry.space_group_name_H-M   'P 1'
#
loop_
_entity.id
_entity.type
_entity.pdbx_description
1 polymer ?
#
loop_
_entity_poly.entity_id
_entity_poly.type
_entity_poly.pdbx_seq_one_letter_code
_entity_poly.pdbx_strand_id
1 'polypeptide(L)'
;MYKNKITQALLLGAGLAMASTVTFAAEVPAGVQLADKQELVRGNGTEVATIDPHKSQGVPESHVIRDLLEGLVTQDADGNLLPGAADSWETSDNQTYTFHLRKDAK
;
A
#
# COMPACT_ATOMS: atom_id res chain seq x y z
N MET A 1 42.23 -15.20 32.74
CA MET A 1 41.99 -15.30 31.27
C MET A 1 41.21 -14.08 30.83
N TYR A 2 41.82 -13.26 29.97
CA TYR A 2 41.36 -11.92 29.60
C TYR A 2 40.05 -11.97 28.78
N LYS A 3 39.00 -11.29 29.25
CA LYS A 3 37.74 -11.10 28.52
C LYS A 3 37.97 -10.06 27.42
N ASN A 4 37.93 -10.49 26.17
CA ASN A 4 38.29 -9.69 25.00
C ASN A 4 37.17 -8.68 24.66
N LYS A 5 37.22 -7.49 25.28
CA LYS A 5 36.21 -6.41 25.17
C LYS A 5 36.00 -5.87 23.74
N ILE A 6 36.93 -6.15 22.83
CA ILE A 6 36.87 -5.72 21.42
C ILE A 6 35.76 -6.46 20.66
N THR A 7 35.47 -7.72 21.01
CA THR A 7 34.43 -8.54 20.34
C THR A 7 33.00 -8.13 20.72
N GLN A 8 32.81 -7.55 21.91
CA GLN A 8 31.48 -7.05 22.35
C GLN A 8 31.15 -5.67 21.75
N ALA A 9 32.17 -4.86 21.42
CA ALA A 9 31.96 -3.56 20.78
C ALA A 9 31.50 -3.68 19.32
N LEU A 10 31.86 -4.77 18.62
CA LEU A 10 31.42 -4.99 17.23
C LEU A 10 29.94 -5.39 17.12
N LEU A 11 29.36 -5.97 18.17
CA LEU A 11 27.96 -6.39 18.21
C LEU A 11 26.97 -5.25 18.52
N LEU A 12 27.45 -4.09 18.99
CA LEU A 12 26.60 -2.92 19.21
C LEU A 12 26.51 -1.98 17.98
N GLY A 13 27.36 -2.18 16.96
CA GLY A 13 27.42 -1.31 15.78
C GLY A 13 26.49 -1.69 14.62
N ALA A 14 25.82 -2.84 14.69
CA ALA A 14 25.01 -3.39 13.59
C ALA A 14 23.49 -3.14 13.74
N GLY A 15 23.06 -2.39 14.75
CA GLY A 15 21.64 -2.20 15.06
C GLY A 15 20.98 -0.97 14.42
N LEU A 16 21.72 -0.16 13.66
CA LEU A 16 21.26 1.17 13.22
C LEU A 16 21.24 1.35 11.70
N ALA A 17 20.71 0.37 10.97
CA ALA A 17 20.35 0.56 9.58
C ALA A 17 19.30 -0.47 9.21
N MET A 18 18.02 -0.15 9.38
CA MET A 18 16.88 -0.59 8.56
C MET A 18 15.61 0.03 9.17
N ALA A 19 15.49 1.35 9.10
CA ALA A 19 14.17 1.94 9.00
C ALA A 19 13.71 1.70 7.55
N SER A 20 13.44 0.44 7.23
CA SER A 20 12.80 0.05 5.98
C SER A 20 11.40 0.64 6.06
N THR A 21 11.15 1.70 5.30
CA THR A 21 9.79 2.12 4.98
C THR A 21 9.05 0.87 4.52
N VAL A 22 8.06 0.44 5.28
CA VAL A 22 7.25 -0.74 4.95
C VAL A 22 6.41 -0.35 3.74
N THR A 23 6.98 -0.49 2.55
CA THR A 23 6.19 -0.54 1.33
C THR A 23 5.38 -1.83 1.41
N PHE A 24 4.06 -1.71 1.45
CA PHE A 24 3.15 -2.86 1.38
C PHE A 24 3.33 -3.53 0.01
N ALA A 25 4.23 -4.51 -0.06
CA ALA A 25 4.27 -5.45 -1.16
C ALA A 25 3.08 -6.41 -1.03
N ALA A 26 2.66 -7.01 -2.14
CA ALA A 26 1.69 -8.09 -2.11
C ALA A 26 2.18 -9.22 -1.17
N GLU A 27 1.29 -9.74 -0.33
CA GLU A 27 1.60 -10.92 0.47
C GLU A 27 1.59 -12.14 -0.45
N VAL A 28 2.79 -12.54 -0.86
CA VAL A 28 3.00 -13.68 -1.76
C VAL A 28 3.18 -14.93 -0.91
N PRO A 29 2.41 -16.02 -1.16
CA PRO A 29 2.56 -17.26 -0.41
C PRO A 29 4.01 -17.78 -0.39
N ALA A 30 4.44 -18.30 0.75
CA ALA A 30 5.82 -18.79 0.91
C ALA A 30 6.16 -19.86 -0.14
N GLY A 31 7.34 -19.72 -0.76
CA GLY A 31 7.84 -20.65 -1.78
C GLY A 31 7.39 -20.35 -3.22
N VAL A 32 6.54 -19.34 -3.43
CA VAL A 32 6.22 -18.87 -4.79
C VAL A 32 7.42 -18.14 -5.38
N GLN A 33 7.93 -18.63 -6.51
CA GLN A 33 8.94 -17.95 -7.29
C GLN A 33 8.27 -16.90 -8.19
N LEU A 34 8.63 -15.63 -8.00
CA LEU A 34 8.17 -14.54 -8.85
C LEU A 34 8.83 -14.60 -10.23
N ALA A 35 8.09 -14.21 -11.27
CA ALA A 35 8.65 -14.05 -12.60
C ALA A 35 9.69 -12.93 -12.63
N ASP A 36 10.71 -13.07 -13.48
CA ASP A 36 11.75 -12.04 -13.67
C ASP A 36 11.17 -10.70 -14.16
N LYS A 37 10.02 -10.75 -14.86
CA LYS A 37 9.30 -9.59 -15.38
C LYS A 37 7.88 -9.52 -14.81
N GLN A 38 7.53 -8.40 -14.19
CA GLN A 38 6.20 -8.15 -13.63
C GLN A 38 5.41 -7.24 -14.59
N GLU A 39 4.85 -7.82 -15.64
CA GLU A 39 4.00 -7.12 -16.60
C GLU A 39 2.64 -7.81 -16.72
N LEU A 40 1.59 -7.00 -16.80
CA LEU A 40 0.21 -7.47 -16.94
C LEU A 40 -0.45 -6.78 -18.13
N VAL A 41 -1.04 -7.58 -19.02
CA VAL A 41 -1.95 -7.10 -20.06
C VAL A 41 -3.36 -7.52 -19.70
N ARG A 42 -4.22 -6.54 -19.43
CA ARG A 42 -5.61 -6.74 -19.02
C ARG A 42 -6.56 -6.22 -20.09
N GLY A 43 -7.50 -7.05 -20.53
CA GLY A 43 -8.62 -6.58 -21.35
C GLY A 43 -9.55 -5.72 -20.51
N ASN A 44 -9.86 -4.49 -20.95
CA ASN A 44 -10.68 -3.54 -20.18
C ASN A 44 -12.12 -3.40 -20.69
N GLY A 45 -12.55 -4.26 -21.62
CA GLY A 45 -13.87 -4.16 -22.25
C GLY A 45 -13.89 -3.13 -23.37
N THR A 46 -14.22 -1.88 -23.04
CA THR A 46 -14.32 -0.76 -23.99
C THR A 46 -13.27 0.31 -23.70
N GLU A 47 -13.11 1.23 -24.65
CA GLU A 47 -12.34 2.46 -24.44
C GLU A 47 -12.93 3.28 -23.28
N VAL A 48 -12.08 3.95 -22.52
CA VAL A 48 -12.50 4.82 -21.42
C VAL A 48 -12.95 6.17 -21.97
N ALA A 49 -14.10 6.68 -21.52
CA ALA A 49 -14.58 8.01 -21.95
C ALA A 49 -13.74 9.15 -21.34
N THR A 50 -13.23 8.95 -20.13
CA THR A 50 -12.42 9.92 -19.39
C THR A 50 -11.68 9.24 -18.23
N ILE A 51 -10.59 9.86 -17.77
CA ILE A 51 -9.88 9.49 -16.53
C ILE A 51 -10.09 10.51 -15.41
N ASP A 52 -10.93 11.54 -15.63
CA ASP A 52 -11.34 12.49 -14.60
C ASP A 52 -12.39 11.80 -13.70
N PRO A 53 -12.08 11.52 -12.41
CA PRO A 53 -12.99 10.79 -11.53
C PRO A 53 -14.32 11.50 -11.31
N HIS A 54 -14.39 12.83 -11.51
CA HIS A 54 -15.64 13.59 -11.39
C HIS A 54 -16.53 13.52 -12.63
N LYS A 55 -16.04 12.92 -13.72
CA LYS A 55 -16.77 12.76 -15.00
C LYS A 55 -16.96 11.30 -15.39
N SER A 56 -16.20 10.40 -14.78
CA SER A 56 -16.32 8.95 -14.93
C SER A 56 -17.67 8.44 -14.42
N GLN A 57 -18.27 7.49 -15.15
CA GLN A 57 -19.53 6.84 -14.77
C GLN A 57 -19.53 5.32 -14.96
N GLY A 58 -18.50 4.75 -15.60
CA GLY A 58 -18.47 3.35 -15.99
C GLY A 58 -17.43 2.51 -15.23
N VAL A 59 -17.58 1.20 -15.40
CA VAL A 59 -16.64 0.20 -14.87
C VAL A 59 -15.28 0.25 -15.59
N PRO A 60 -15.19 0.38 -16.94
CA PRO A 60 -13.90 0.48 -17.63
C PRO A 60 -13.04 1.64 -17.13
N GLU A 61 -13.64 2.80 -16.87
CA GLU A 61 -12.98 3.97 -16.28
C GLU A 61 -12.53 3.66 -14.86
N SER A 62 -13.40 3.07 -14.05
CA SER A 62 -13.12 2.72 -12.65
C SER A 62 -11.91 1.79 -12.50
N HIS A 63 -11.73 0.82 -13.42
CA HIS A 63 -10.54 -0.05 -13.41
C HIS A 63 -9.24 0.74 -13.58
N VAL A 64 -9.21 1.70 -14.50
CA VAL A 64 -8.01 2.51 -14.75
C VAL A 64 -7.80 3.53 -13.64
N ILE A 65 -8.87 4.19 -13.18
CA ILE A 65 -8.80 5.21 -12.14
C ILE A 65 -8.32 4.62 -10.81
N ARG A 66 -8.72 3.39 -10.46
CA ARG A 66 -8.26 2.71 -9.22
C ARG A 66 -6.76 2.39 -9.23
N ASP A 67 -6.15 2.25 -10.41
CA ASP A 67 -4.70 2.06 -10.54
C ASP A 67 -3.95 3.40 -10.50
N LEU A 68 -4.62 4.53 -10.84
CA LEU A 68 -4.01 5.86 -10.95
C LEU A 68 -4.20 6.74 -9.70
N LEU A 69 -5.33 6.60 -9.02
CA LEU A 69 -5.76 7.45 -7.92
C LEU A 69 -6.22 6.58 -6.74
N GLU A 70 -5.93 7.04 -5.53
CA GLU A 70 -6.31 6.36 -4.28
C GLU A 70 -7.27 7.24 -3.47
N GLY A 71 -8.32 6.63 -2.91
CA GLY A 71 -9.24 7.29 -1.98
C GLY A 71 -8.75 7.26 -0.53
N LEU A 72 -9.57 7.76 0.41
CA LEU A 72 -9.27 7.68 1.85
C LEU A 72 -9.16 6.23 2.34
N VAL A 73 -10.00 5.35 1.79
CA VAL A 73 -10.04 3.90 2.05
C VAL A 73 -10.06 3.14 0.72
N THR A 74 -9.60 1.89 0.74
CA THR A 74 -9.66 0.97 -0.40
C THR A 74 -10.28 -0.36 0.02
N GLN A 75 -10.31 -1.34 -0.87
CA GLN A 75 -10.86 -2.68 -0.62
C GLN A 75 -9.83 -3.77 -0.94
N ASP A 76 -9.83 -4.84 -0.15
CA ASP A 76 -9.09 -6.06 -0.47
C ASP A 76 -9.81 -6.92 -1.52
N ALA A 77 -9.25 -8.09 -1.83
CA ALA A 77 -9.81 -9.02 -2.81
C ALA A 77 -11.19 -9.59 -2.40
N ASP A 78 -11.52 -9.57 -1.11
CA ASP A 78 -12.78 -10.03 -0.55
C ASP A 78 -13.79 -8.88 -0.36
N GLY A 79 -13.39 -7.64 -0.65
CA GLY A 79 -14.20 -6.43 -0.50
C GLY A 79 -14.17 -5.81 0.89
N ASN A 80 -13.31 -6.27 1.80
CA ASN A 80 -13.16 -5.66 3.12
C ASN A 80 -12.48 -4.30 3.00
N LEU A 81 -12.90 -3.34 3.83
CA LEU A 81 -12.30 -2.01 3.85
C LEU A 81 -10.87 -2.06 4.42
N LEU A 82 -9.95 -1.44 3.68
CA LEU A 82 -8.56 -1.26 4.08
C LEU A 82 -8.17 0.23 4.11
N PRO A 83 -7.15 0.61 4.90
CA PRO A 83 -6.51 1.91 4.80
C PRO A 83 -6.06 2.22 3.37
N GLY A 84 -6.43 3.40 2.87
CA GLY A 84 -5.92 3.99 1.62
C GLY A 84 -5.08 5.21 1.98
N ALA A 85 -5.44 6.39 1.49
CA ALA A 85 -4.79 7.65 1.87
C ALA A 85 -4.92 7.97 3.38
N ALA A 86 -5.93 7.44 4.08
CA ALA A 86 -6.06 7.51 5.53
C ALA A 86 -5.58 6.23 6.21
N ASP A 87 -4.82 6.36 7.32
CA ASP A 87 -4.38 5.23 8.14
C ASP A 87 -5.47 4.71 9.08
N SER A 88 -6.39 5.58 9.46
CA SER A 88 -7.46 5.33 10.41
C SER A 88 -8.56 6.38 10.26
N TRP A 89 -9.75 6.03 10.73
CA TRP A 89 -10.89 6.93 10.73
C TRP A 89 -11.83 6.59 11.88
N GLU A 90 -12.54 7.60 12.36
CA GLU A 90 -13.43 7.48 13.52
C GLU A 90 -14.67 8.34 13.36
N THR A 91 -15.75 7.87 13.95
CA THR A 91 -17.03 8.60 14.08
C THR A 91 -17.71 8.14 15.36
N SER A 92 -18.40 9.06 16.04
CA SER A 92 -19.22 8.75 17.21
C SER A 92 -20.72 8.79 16.91
N ASP A 93 -21.11 9.37 15.77
CA ASP A 93 -22.50 9.73 15.44
C ASP A 93 -22.94 9.27 14.04
N ASN A 94 -22.03 8.66 13.27
CA ASN A 94 -22.22 8.28 11.86
C ASN A 94 -22.58 9.46 10.93
N GLN A 95 -22.33 10.70 11.37
CA GLN A 95 -22.56 11.92 10.60
C GLN A 95 -21.25 12.67 10.38
N THR A 96 -20.41 12.75 11.42
CA THR A 96 -19.11 13.39 11.39
C THR A 96 -18.02 12.32 11.38
N TYR A 97 -17.21 12.33 10.32
CA TYR A 97 -16.08 11.40 10.17
C TYR A 97 -14.77 12.18 10.25
N THR A 98 -13.87 11.73 11.11
CA THR A 98 -12.48 12.22 11.17
C THR A 98 -11.58 11.17 10.54
N PHE A 99 -10.81 11.56 9.53
CA PHE A 99 -9.83 10.70 8.87
C PHE A 99 -8.42 11.19 9.21
N HIS A 100 -7.57 10.27 9.63
CA HIS A 100 -6.17 10.54 9.92
C HIS A 100 -5.34 10.14 8.70
N LEU A 101 -4.79 11.13 8.00
CA LEU A 101 -4.08 10.90 6.74
C LEU A 101 -2.69 10.30 6.96
N ARG A 102 -2.29 9.38 6.08
CA ARG A 102 -0.92 8.87 6.02
C ARG A 102 0.05 10.02 5.77
N LYS A 103 1.08 10.13 6.61
CA LYS A 103 2.08 11.21 6.52
C LYS A 103 2.97 11.11 5.28
N ASP A 104 3.02 9.93 4.68
CA ASP A 104 3.85 9.58 3.54
C ASP A 104 3.06 9.44 2.22
N ALA A 105 1.75 9.70 2.23
CA ALA A 105 0.94 9.75 1.01
C ALA A 105 1.45 10.84 0.06
N LYS A 106 1.58 10.51 -1.24
CA LYS A 106 2.15 11.36 -2.29
C LYS A 106 1.49 11.11 -3.63
#